data_AF-A0A0A9H954-F1
#
_entry.id   AF-A0A0A9H954-F1
#
_cell.length_a   1.000
_cell.length_b   1.000
_cell.length_c   1.000
_cell.angle_alpha   90.00
_cell.angle_beta   90.00
_cell.angle_gamma   90.00
#
_symmetry.space_group_name_H-M   'P 1'
#
loop_
_entity.id
_entity.type
_entity.pdbx_description
1 polymer ?
#
loop_
_entity_poly.entity_id
_entity_poly.type
_entity_poly.pdbx_seq_one_letter_code
_entity_poly.pdbx_strand_id
1 'polypeptide(L)' 'MVLAEGQATYVRFYASVRGKAVTVRSEVQMGSYSLQKGLIIEKLSVLGLDGTGKDLAIQVDGTNVTADVK' A
#
# COMPACT_ATOMS: atom_id res chain seq x y z
N MET A 1 16.15 11.33 -13.01
CA MET A 1 15.18 10.59 -13.84
C MET A 1 14.09 11.56 -14.24
N VAL A 2 13.80 11.73 -15.53
CA VAL A 2 12.71 12.60 -15.99
C VAL A 2 11.47 11.72 -16.08
N LEU A 3 10.43 12.06 -15.32
CA LEU A 3 9.14 11.36 -15.35
C LEU A 3 8.19 12.12 -16.27
N ALA A 4 7.49 11.40 -17.14
CA ALA A 4 6.48 11.96 -18.03
C ALA A 4 5.12 11.31 -17.74
N GLU A 5 4.08 12.14 -17.58
CA GLU A 5 2.72 11.69 -17.30
C GLU A 5 2.24 10.72 -18.39
N GLY A 6 1.63 9.62 -17.98
CA GLY A 6 1.10 8.59 -18.89
C GLY A 6 2.13 7.65 -19.51
N GLN A 7 3.44 7.85 -19.30
CA GLN A 7 4.48 6.92 -19.79
C GLN A 7 5.05 6.03 -18.69
N ALA A 8 5.16 6.56 -17.47
CA ALA A 8 5.63 5.84 -16.31
C ALA A 8 4.99 6.42 -15.04
N THR A 9 4.89 5.60 -14.00
CA THR A 9 4.49 6.02 -12.65
C THR A 9 5.64 5.74 -11.70
N TYR A 10 5.98 6.72 -10.86
CA TYR A 10 6.89 6.52 -9.74
C TYR A 10 6.08 6.44 -8.46
N VAL A 11 6.30 5.40 -7.67
CA VAL A 11 5.64 5.21 -6.37
C VAL A 11 6.70 5.02 -5.30
N ARG A 12 6.62 5.83 -4.24
CA ARG A 12 7.43 5.66 -3.04
C ARG A 12 6.57 5.10 -1.91
N PHE A 13 6.88 3.89 -1.48
CA PHE A 13 6.24 3.27 -0.33
C PHE A 13 7.03 3.55 0.95
N TYR A 14 6.31 3.76 2.05
CA TYR A 14 6.89 3.90 3.37
C TYR A 14 5.95 3.33 4.42
N ALA A 15 6.54 2.81 5.50
CA ALA A 15 5.81 2.20 6.60
C ALA A 15 6.28 2.76 7.93
N SER A 16 5.35 2.91 8.87
CA SER A 16 5.63 3.31 10.24
C SER A 16 4.89 2.41 11.22
N VAL A 17 5.54 2.08 12.34
CA VAL A 17 4.92 1.32 13.43
C VAL A 17 4.50 2.30 14.53
N ARG A 18 3.26 2.21 14.99
CA ARG A 18 2.75 2.96 16.14
C ARG A 18 1.97 2.02 17.06
N GLY A 19 2.56 1.66 18.19
CA GLY A 19 1.97 0.66 19.09
C GLY A 19 1.87 -0.70 18.39
N LYS A 20 0.67 -1.28 18.31
CA LYS A 20 0.38 -2.56 17.65
C LYS A 20 -0.07 -2.43 16.19
N ALA A 21 -0.09 -1.21 15.64
CA ALA A 21 -0.55 -0.94 14.29
C ALA A 21 0.62 -0.57 13.36
N VAL A 22 0.53 -1.05 12.13
CA VAL A 22 1.42 -0.66 11.02
C VAL A 22 0.62 0.20 10.07
N THR A 23 1.14 1.38 9.76
CA THR A 23 0.58 2.22 8.70
C THR A 23 1.52 2.20 7.52
N VAL A 24 1.01 1.74 6.38
CA VAL A 24 1.71 1.84 5.09
C VAL A 24 1.10 2.96 4.28
N ARG A 25 1.95 3.76 3.64
CA ARG A 25 1.55 4.86 2.78
C ARG A 25 2.36 4.82 1.50
N SER A 26 1.80 5.46 0.47
CA SER A 26 2.44 5.65 -0.82
C SER A 26 2.36 7.11 -1.24
N GLU A 27 3.47 7.64 -1.73
CA GLU A 27 3.49 8.87 -2.53
C GLU A 27 3.59 8.48 -4.01
N VAL A 28 2.64 8.96 -4.82
CA VAL A 28 2.53 8.61 -6.24
C VAL A 28 2.81 9.85 -7.09
N GLN A 29 3.70 9.71 -8.08
CA GLN A 29 3.97 10.73 -9.10
C GLN A 29 3.70 10.14 -10.48
N MET A 30 3.06 10.94 -11.35
CA MET A 30 2.69 10.53 -12.72
C MET A 30 1.78 9.29 -12.73
N GLY A 31 0.67 9.35 -11.99
CA GLY A 31 -0.21 8.20 -11.70
C GLY A 31 -1.05 7.67 -12.88
N SER A 32 -1.17 8.43 -13.98
CA SER A 32 -2.06 8.03 -15.09
C SER A 32 -1.62 6.71 -15.73
N TYR A 33 -0.32 6.43 -15.79
CA TYR A 33 0.18 5.19 -16.38
C TYR A 33 -0.30 3.96 -15.59
N SER A 34 -0.12 3.95 -14.26
CA SER A 34 -0.55 2.81 -13.42
C SER A 34 -2.07 2.62 -13.44
N LEU A 35 -2.84 3.70 -13.49
CA LEU A 35 -4.30 3.65 -13.59
C LEU A 35 -4.77 3.08 -14.93
N GLN A 36 -4.20 3.55 -16.06
CA GLN A 36 -4.55 3.05 -17.39
C GLN A 36 -4.18 1.57 -17.58
N LYS A 37 -3.10 1.13 -16.94
CA LYS A 37 -2.67 -0.27 -16.95
C LYS A 37 -3.44 -1.16 -15.97
N GLY A 38 -4.28 -0.59 -15.11
CA GLY A 38 -5.05 -1.34 -14.11
C GLY A 38 -4.15 -2.07 -13.10
N LEU A 39 -3.03 -1.46 -12.69
CA LEU A 39 -2.12 -2.08 -11.73
C LEU A 39 -2.74 -2.11 -10.34
N ILE A 40 -2.68 -3.27 -9.68
CA ILE A 40 -3.28 -3.51 -8.36
C ILE A 40 -2.20 -4.03 -7.41
N ILE A 41 -2.21 -3.56 -6.17
CA ILE A 41 -1.42 -4.16 -5.09
C ILE A 41 -2.23 -5.31 -4.50
N GLU A 42 -1.85 -6.53 -4.81
CA GLU A 42 -2.59 -7.73 -4.38
C GLU A 42 -2.28 -8.15 -2.94
N LYS A 43 -1.05 -7.91 -2.49
CA LYS A 43 -0.58 -8.42 -1.20
C LYS A 43 0.46 -7.49 -0.59
N LEU A 44 0.36 -7.34 0.72
CA LEU A 44 1.35 -6.65 1.53
C LEU A 44 1.81 -7.58 2.66
N SER A 45 3.11 -7.78 2.78
CA SER A 45 3.72 -8.60 3.84
C SER A 45 4.60 -7.71 4.70
N VAL A 46 4.29 -7.67 6.00
CA VAL A 46 5.08 -6.94 6.99
C VAL A 46 5.86 -7.95 7.82
N LEU A 47 7.17 -7.77 7.91
CA LEU A 47 8.10 -8.68 8.58
C LEU A 47 8.81 -7.97 9.73
N GLY A 48 9.39 -8.75 10.65
CA GLY A 48 10.22 -8.22 11.74
C GLY A 48 9.44 -7.55 12.88
N LEU A 49 8.15 -7.84 13.02
CA LEU A 49 7.32 -7.40 14.13
C LEU A 49 6.96 -8.57 15.04
N ASP A 50 6.89 -8.31 16.34
CA ASP A 50 6.40 -9.28 17.32
C ASP A 50 4.87 -9.40 17.25
N GLY A 51 4.36 -10.61 16.98
CA GLY A 51 2.94 -10.91 16.90
C GLY A 51 2.57 -11.86 15.76
N THR A 52 1.34 -12.40 15.77
CA THR A 52 0.89 -13.39 14.76
C THR A 52 0.08 -12.80 13.60
N GLY A 53 -0.20 -11.49 13.61
CA GLY A 53 -0.96 -10.82 12.54
C GLY A 53 -2.43 -11.28 12.43
N LYS A 54 -3.00 -11.92 13.46
CA LYS A 54 -4.35 -12.50 13.40
C LYS A 54 -5.51 -11.48 13.45
N ASP A 55 -5.27 -10.25 13.92
CA ASP A 55 -6.25 -9.15 13.97
C ASP A 55 -5.84 -7.99 13.04
N LEU A 56 -5.52 -8.31 11.78
CA LEU A 56 -5.21 -7.28 10.78
C LEU A 56 -6.50 -6.55 10.35
N ALA A 57 -6.80 -5.44 11.00
CA ALA A 57 -7.73 -4.46 10.45
C ALA A 57 -7.00 -3.65 9.37
N ILE A 58 -7.34 -3.88 8.11
CA ILE A 58 -6.81 -3.11 6.98
C ILE A 58 -7.70 -1.87 6.80
N GLN A 59 -7.06 -0.70 6.77
CA GLN A 59 -7.73 0.56 6.41
C GLN A 59 -7.10 1.11 5.14
N VAL A 60 -7.93 1.38 4.14
CA VAL A 60 -7.54 2.06 2.91
C VAL A 60 -8.27 3.40 2.88
N ASP A 61 -7.51 4.49 2.78
CA ASP A 61 -8.03 5.86 2.82
C ASP A 61 -8.99 6.13 4.01
N GLY A 62 -8.67 5.56 5.17
CA GLY A 62 -9.47 5.69 6.40
C GLY A 62 -10.72 4.81 6.45
N THR A 63 -11.00 4.03 5.40
CA THR A 63 -12.12 3.10 5.35
C THR A 63 -11.65 1.69 5.73
N ASN A 64 -12.35 1.06 6.68
CA ASN A 64 -12.08 -0.33 7.03
C ASN A 64 -12.45 -1.24 5.85
N VAL A 65 -11.49 -2.04 5.41
CA VAL A 65 -11.71 -3.14 4.46
C VAL A 65 -11.52 -4.45 5.21
N THR A 66 -12.53 -5.31 5.16
CA THR A 66 -12.41 -6.67 5.65
C THR A 66 -11.44 -7.41 4.74
N ALA A 67 -10.34 -7.91 5.28
CA ALA A 67 -9.56 -8.92 4.58
C ALA A 67 -10.43 -10.18 4.51
N ASP A 68 -10.95 -10.53 3.34
CA ASP A 68 -11.51 -11.85 3.10
C ASP A 68 -10.39 -12.87 3.28
N VAL A 69 -10.28 -13.40 4.49
CA VAL A 69 -9.46 -14.56 4.80
C VAL A 69 -10.21 -15.77 4.28
N LYS A 70 -9.85 -16.22 3.07
CA LYS A 70 -10.23 -17.54 2.57
C LYS A 70 -9.26 -18.60 3.10
#